data_AF-A0A812Y307-F1
#
_entry.id   AF-A0A812Y307-F1
#
_cell.length_a   1.000
_cell.length_b   1.000
_cell.length_c   1.000
_cell.angle_alpha   90.00
_cell.angle_beta   90.00
_cell.angle_gamma   90.00
#
_symmetry.space_group_name_H-M   'P 1'
#
loop_
_entity.id
_entity.type
_entity.pdbx_description
1 polymer ?
#
loop_
_entity_poly.entity_id
_entity_poly.type
_entity_poly.pdbx_seq_one_letter_code
_entity_poly.pdbx_strand_id
1 'polypeptide(L)'
;ETTTNPDPYDCSKDVSNWEESWSTLKQQFCCKHYSRGCMVTTSLPYDCFAGFEHAHLGWSKPKKDWCCENYERGCEVVTTTTEVPYDCYAGVANLEKGWSEGKKRWCCDRFGKGCPE
;
A
#
# COMPACT_ATOMS: atom_id res chain seq x y z
N GLU A 1 47.93 9.59 -23.24
CA GLU A 1 47.07 10.79 -23.41
C GLU A 1 45.93 10.38 -24.32
N THR A 2 44.72 10.38 -23.78
CA THR A 2 43.55 9.77 -24.40
C THR A 2 43.01 10.68 -25.51
N THR A 3 42.84 10.06 -26.67
CA THR A 3 42.36 10.55 -27.96
C THR A 3 41.30 11.66 -27.85
N THR A 4 41.69 12.88 -28.20
CA THR A 4 40.84 14.07 -28.23
C THR A 4 39.99 14.09 -29.50
N ASN A 5 38.82 13.47 -29.46
CA ASN A 5 37.69 13.96 -30.25
C ASN A 5 36.96 14.95 -29.35
N PRO A 6 36.78 16.24 -29.72
CA PRO A 6 36.08 17.16 -28.87
C PRO A 6 34.62 16.71 -28.79
N ASP A 7 34.25 16.10 -27.66
CA ASP A 7 32.86 15.78 -27.37
C ASP A 7 32.03 17.05 -27.60
N PRO A 8 30.86 16.95 -28.25
CA PRO A 8 30.05 18.12 -28.59
C PRO A 8 29.54 18.89 -27.36
N TYR A 9 29.62 18.29 -26.16
CA TYR A 9 29.13 18.85 -24.93
C TYR A 9 30.13 18.64 -23.78
N ASP A 10 30.54 19.74 -23.14
CA ASP A 10 31.33 19.70 -21.91
C ASP A 10 30.42 19.45 -20.70
N CYS A 11 30.44 18.21 -20.22
CA CYS A 11 29.66 17.72 -19.08
C CYS A 11 30.24 18.08 -17.70
N SER A 12 31.32 18.87 -17.65
CA SER A 12 31.92 19.37 -16.40
C SER A 12 31.60 20.85 -16.19
N LYS A 13 31.42 21.61 -17.27
CA LYS A 13 31.10 23.04 -17.21
C LYS A 13 29.70 23.29 -16.65
N ASP A 14 29.63 24.13 -15.62
CA ASP A 14 28.40 24.56 -14.94
C ASP A 14 27.55 23.39 -14.42
N VAL A 15 28.18 22.24 -14.12
CA VAL A 15 27.49 21.03 -13.65
C VAL A 15 26.76 21.26 -12.32
N SER A 16 27.11 22.27 -11.54
CA SER A 16 26.42 22.62 -10.29
C SER A 16 25.09 23.34 -10.50
N ASN A 17 24.90 24.05 -11.62
CA ASN A 17 23.63 24.69 -11.99
C ASN A 17 23.11 24.16 -13.33
N TRP A 18 23.36 22.88 -13.59
CA TRP A 18 23.09 22.24 -14.88
C TRP A 18 21.61 22.33 -15.28
N GLU A 19 20.69 22.34 -14.31
CA GLU A 19 19.25 22.36 -14.53
C GLU A 19 18.80 23.61 -15.30
N GLU A 20 19.35 24.77 -14.95
CA GLU A 20 19.05 26.05 -15.61
C GLU A 20 20.00 26.36 -16.78
N SER A 21 21.27 25.92 -16.67
CA SER A 21 22.33 26.32 -17.59
C SER A 21 22.55 25.38 -18.77
N TRP A 22 22.15 24.11 -18.66
CA TRP A 22 22.33 23.14 -19.74
C TRP A 22 21.08 23.05 -20.60
N SER A 23 21.27 23.00 -21.93
CA SER A 23 20.18 22.67 -22.84
C SER A 23 19.74 21.22 -22.64
N THR A 24 18.48 20.90 -22.96
CA THR A 24 17.91 19.55 -22.82
C THR A 24 18.77 18.47 -23.51
N LEU A 25 19.37 18.80 -24.66
CA LEU A 25 20.27 17.89 -25.39
C LEU A 25 21.59 17.64 -24.64
N LYS A 26 22.18 18.70 -24.05
CA LYS A 26 23.37 18.58 -23.21
C LYS A 26 23.09 17.74 -21.97
N GLN A 27 21.96 17.97 -21.30
CA GLN A 27 21.51 17.20 -20.15
C GLN A 27 21.37 15.71 -20.48
N GLN A 28 20.69 15.36 -21.57
CA GLN A 28 20.52 13.97 -22.00
C GLN A 28 21.84 13.30 -22.38
N PHE A 29 22.69 13.99 -23.15
CA PHE A 29 23.99 13.47 -23.55
C PHE A 29 24.89 13.21 -22.34
N CYS A 30 25.04 14.20 -21.47
CA CYS A 30 25.87 14.12 -20.28
C CYS A 30 25.33 13.13 -19.25
N CYS A 31 24.01 12.99 -19.13
CA CYS A 31 23.41 11.96 -18.29
C CYS A 31 23.70 10.55 -18.83
N LYS A 32 23.59 10.34 -20.15
CA LYS A 32 23.78 9.03 -20.78
C LYS A 32 25.24 8.56 -20.78
N HIS A 33 26.17 9.47 -21.09
CA HIS A 33 27.59 9.11 -21.28
C HIS A 33 28.45 9.28 -20.02
N TYR A 34 28.06 10.21 -19.15
CA TYR A 34 28.87 10.64 -18.00
C TYR A 34 28.10 10.61 -16.67
N SER A 35 26.82 10.25 -16.67
CA SER A 35 25.94 10.22 -15.49
C SER A 35 25.91 11.55 -14.72
N ARG A 36 26.05 12.67 -15.45
CA ARG A 36 26.00 14.03 -14.89
C ARG A 36 24.81 14.79 -15.44
N GLY A 37 24.18 15.60 -14.60
CA GLY A 37 23.02 16.41 -14.98
C GLY A 37 21.82 15.59 -15.45
N CYS A 38 21.56 14.46 -14.77
CA CYS A 38 20.37 13.66 -15.01
C CYS A 38 19.17 14.32 -14.30
N MET A 39 18.11 14.60 -15.05
CA MET A 39 16.78 14.85 -14.48
C MET A 39 16.31 13.56 -13.81
N VAL A 40 16.49 13.47 -12.49
CA VAL A 40 15.98 12.35 -11.69
C VAL A 40 14.50 12.63 -11.41
N THR A 41 13.63 12.41 -12.39
CA THR A 41 12.19 12.36 -12.12
C THR A 41 11.85 10.98 -11.56
N THR A 42 12.33 10.70 -10.35
CA THR A 42 12.10 9.42 -9.66
C THR A 42 11.49 9.63 -8.29
N SER A 43 10.66 10.67 -8.13
CA SER A 43 9.60 10.56 -7.14
C SER A 43 8.55 9.66 -7.76
N LEU A 44 8.52 8.39 -7.34
CA LEU A 44 7.32 7.58 -7.52
C LEU A 44 6.11 8.43 -7.08
N PRO A 45 4.98 8.40 -7.81
CA PRO A 45 3.85 9.26 -7.53
C PRO A 45 3.32 9.09 -6.10
N TYR A 46 3.59 7.94 -5.47
CA TYR A 46 3.28 7.66 -4.09
C TYR A 46 4.42 6.95 -3.37
N ASP A 47 4.73 7.42 -2.15
CA ASP A 47 5.63 6.72 -1.21
C ASP A 47 4.82 5.73 -0.36
N CYS A 48 5.00 4.43 -0.63
CA CYS A 48 4.32 3.33 0.06
C CYS A 48 4.93 2.94 1.43
N PHE A 49 5.94 3.66 1.90
CA PHE A 49 6.55 3.48 3.23
C PHE A 49 6.15 4.61 4.18
N ALA A 50 5.93 5.81 3.65
CA ALA A 50 5.47 6.96 4.43
C ALA A 50 4.10 6.69 5.09
N GLY A 51 4.12 6.56 6.42
CA GLY A 51 2.93 6.38 7.24
C GLY A 51 2.22 5.04 7.03
N PHE A 52 2.94 3.98 6.64
CA PHE A 52 2.36 2.65 6.38
C PHE A 52 1.60 2.07 7.59
N GLU A 53 2.09 2.30 8.81
CA GLU A 53 1.45 1.86 10.07
C GLU A 53 0.01 2.41 10.24
N HIS A 54 -0.27 3.57 9.63
CA HIS A 54 -1.58 4.21 9.60
C HIS A 54 -2.17 4.27 8.19
N ALA A 55 -1.69 3.45 7.25
CA ALA A 55 -2.16 3.47 5.87
C ALA A 55 -3.68 3.30 5.75
N HIS A 56 -4.27 2.49 6.63
CA HIS A 56 -5.72 2.26 6.69
C HIS A 56 -6.54 3.54 6.95
N LEU A 57 -5.99 4.51 7.70
CA LEU A 57 -6.66 5.77 8.06
C LEU A 57 -6.16 6.98 7.25
N GLY A 58 -4.86 7.03 6.97
CA GLY A 58 -4.18 8.24 6.50
C GLY A 58 -3.87 8.30 5.01
N TRP A 59 -3.94 7.17 4.29
CA TRP A 59 -3.67 7.18 2.85
C TRP A 59 -4.92 7.50 2.04
N SER A 60 -4.75 8.34 1.02
CA SER A 60 -5.77 8.57 0.00
C SER A 60 -6.03 7.28 -0.77
N LYS A 61 -7.26 7.11 -1.27
CA LYS A 61 -7.64 5.92 -2.04
C LYS A 61 -6.70 5.64 -3.24
N PRO A 62 -6.30 6.64 -4.07
CA PRO A 62 -5.33 6.42 -5.14
C PRO A 62 -3.96 5.92 -4.66
N LYS A 63 -3.49 6.41 -3.51
CA LYS A 63 -2.25 5.95 -2.89
C LYS A 63 -2.36 4.50 -2.44
N LYS A 64 -3.46 4.13 -1.78
CA LYS A 64 -3.74 2.74 -1.37
C LYS A 64 -3.78 1.81 -2.58
N ASP A 65 -4.52 2.17 -3.63
CA ASP A 65 -4.68 1.34 -4.83
C ASP A 65 -3.32 1.11 -5.51
N TRP A 66 -2.55 2.18 -5.75
CA TRP A 66 -1.25 2.09 -6.41
C TRP A 66 -0.23 1.30 -5.57
N CYS A 67 -0.16 1.56 -4.26
CA CYS A 67 0.74 0.84 -3.36
C CYS A 67 0.34 -0.62 -3.16
N CYS A 68 -0.95 -0.95 -3.25
CA CYS A 68 -1.43 -2.32 -3.18
C CYS A 68 -1.01 -3.10 -4.43
N GLU A 69 -1.15 -2.52 -5.62
CA GLU A 69 -0.79 -3.16 -6.89
C GLU A 69 0.73 -3.34 -7.07
N ASN A 70 1.52 -2.36 -6.64
CA ASN A 70 2.97 -2.34 -6.93
C ASN A 70 3.84 -2.85 -5.78
N TYR A 71 3.35 -2.79 -4.54
CA TYR A 71 4.14 -3.09 -3.33
C TYR A 71 3.38 -3.96 -2.32
N GLU A 72 2.17 -4.44 -2.64
CA GLU A 72 1.32 -5.26 -1.75
C GLU A 72 1.07 -4.59 -0.38
N ARG A 73 1.01 -3.25 -0.35
CA ARG A 73 0.82 -2.48 0.88
C ARG A 73 -0.38 -1.56 0.82
N GLY A 74 -1.06 -1.44 1.97
CA GLY A 74 -2.19 -0.55 2.15
C GLY A 74 -3.47 -1.04 1.47
N CYS A 75 -3.48 -2.31 1.01
CA CYS A 75 -4.68 -2.97 0.51
C CYS A 75 -5.77 -2.96 1.58
N GLU A 76 -7.00 -2.59 1.19
CA GLU A 76 -8.14 -2.73 2.07
C GLU A 76 -8.45 -4.21 2.24
N VAL A 77 -8.15 -4.73 3.43
CA VAL A 77 -8.58 -6.07 3.80
C VAL A 77 -10.08 -5.98 4.00
N VAL A 78 -10.85 -6.59 3.10
CA VAL A 78 -12.28 -6.77 3.30
C VAL A 78 -12.45 -7.78 4.43
N THR A 79 -12.50 -7.28 5.67
CA THR A 79 -12.86 -8.09 6.82
C THR A 79 -14.37 -8.27 6.78
N THR A 80 -14.83 -9.37 6.19
CA THR A 80 -16.17 -9.89 6.41
C THR A 80 -16.24 -10.36 7.86
N THR A 81 -16.58 -9.45 8.77
CA THR A 81 -16.89 -9.80 10.16
C THR A 81 -18.16 -10.64 10.12
N THR A 82 -17.98 -11.97 10.05
CA THR A 82 -19.06 -12.91 10.32
C THR A 82 -19.23 -12.91 11.83
N GLU A 83 -19.79 -11.82 12.37
CA GLU A 83 -20.14 -11.77 13.78
C GLU A 83 -21.15 -12.89 14.01
N VAL A 84 -20.76 -13.85 14.82
CA VAL A 84 -21.59 -14.98 15.19
C VAL A 84 -22.56 -14.42 16.24
N PRO A 85 -23.84 -14.14 15.91
CA PRO A 85 -24.72 -13.33 16.75
C PRO A 85 -25.04 -13.99 18.11
N TYR A 86 -24.75 -15.29 18.26
CA TYR A 86 -24.94 -16.01 19.50
C TYR A 86 -23.81 -17.02 19.77
N ASP A 87 -23.33 -17.04 21.01
CA ASP A 87 -22.43 -18.09 21.50
C ASP A 87 -23.24 -19.27 22.08
N CYS A 88 -23.28 -20.40 21.36
CA CYS A 88 -24.01 -21.60 21.77
C CYS A 88 -23.40 -22.39 22.93
N TYR A 89 -22.22 -22.01 23.41
CA TYR A 89 -21.56 -22.62 24.57
C TYR A 89 -21.68 -21.76 25.82
N ALA A 90 -22.02 -20.48 25.68
CA ALA A 90 -22.30 -19.60 26.82
C ALA A 90 -23.61 -19.98 27.51
N GLY A 91 -23.51 -20.39 28.78
CA GLY A 91 -24.67 -20.59 29.66
C GLY A 91 -25.48 -21.86 29.39
N VAL A 92 -24.89 -22.90 28.78
CA VAL A 92 -25.57 -24.20 28.53
C VAL A 92 -26.09 -24.85 29.82
N ALA A 93 -25.46 -24.57 30.96
CA ALA A 93 -25.90 -25.05 32.28
C ALA A 93 -27.26 -24.47 32.72
N ASN A 94 -27.67 -23.33 32.16
CA ASN A 94 -28.94 -22.66 32.46
C ASN A 94 -29.73 -22.39 31.17
N LEU A 95 -29.76 -23.36 30.25
CA LEU A 95 -30.31 -23.16 28.91
C LEU A 95 -31.80 -22.77 28.90
N GLU A 96 -32.60 -23.35 29.79
CA GLU A 96 -34.05 -23.06 29.87
C GLU A 96 -34.36 -21.61 30.24
N LYS A 97 -33.63 -21.04 31.20
CA LYS A 97 -33.87 -19.70 31.77
C LYS A 97 -32.94 -18.61 31.24
N GLY A 98 -31.76 -18.99 30.75
CA GLY A 98 -30.67 -18.09 30.39
C GLY A 98 -30.55 -17.80 28.89
N TRP A 99 -31.21 -18.58 28.02
CA TRP A 99 -31.17 -18.35 26.58
C TRP A 99 -32.44 -17.68 26.09
N SER A 100 -32.29 -16.65 25.25
CA SER A 100 -33.40 -16.10 24.48
C SER A 100 -33.88 -17.09 23.43
N GLU A 101 -35.16 -17.01 23.06
CA GLU A 101 -35.75 -17.86 22.00
C GLU A 101 -34.99 -17.73 20.66
N GLY A 102 -34.49 -16.53 20.34
CA GLY A 102 -33.64 -16.30 19.18
C GLY A 102 -32.32 -17.08 19.23
N LYS A 103 -31.66 -17.09 20.40
CA LYS A 103 -30.43 -17.85 20.62
C LYS A 103 -30.67 -19.37 20.54
N LYS A 104 -31.75 -19.86 21.17
CA LYS A 104 -32.13 -21.30 21.13
C LYS A 104 -32.33 -21.77 19.70
N ARG A 105 -33.17 -21.07 18.93
CA ARG A 105 -33.48 -21.46 17.54
C ARG A 105 -32.25 -21.41 16.65
N TRP A 106 -31.47 -20.33 16.74
CA TRP A 106 -30.25 -20.19 15.96
C TRP A 106 -29.19 -21.25 16.29
N CYS A 107 -29.01 -21.58 17.57
CA CYS A 107 -28.08 -22.61 18.01
C CYS A 107 -28.56 -24.04 17.72
N CYS A 108 -29.87 -24.27 17.72
CA CYS A 108 -30.45 -25.54 17.32
C CYS A 108 -30.23 -25.78 15.82
N ASP A 109 -30.59 -24.80 14.98
CA ASP A 109 -30.50 -24.92 13.52
C ASP A 109 -29.05 -25.10 13.03
N ARG A 110 -28.08 -24.45 13.69
CA ARG A 110 -26.68 -24.43 13.22
C ARG A 110 -25.73 -25.36 13.96
N PHE A 111 -25.96 -25.63 15.24
CA PHE A 111 -25.03 -26.37 16.10
C PHE A 111 -25.70 -27.55 16.83
N GLY A 112 -27.02 -27.74 16.67
CA GLY A 112 -27.76 -28.79 17.38
C GLY A 112 -27.75 -28.60 18.89
N LYS A 113 -27.65 -27.35 19.38
CA LYS A 113 -27.62 -27.03 20.81
C LYS A 113 -28.84 -26.23 21.23
N GLY A 114 -29.47 -26.64 22.33
CA GLY A 114 -30.62 -25.94 22.90
C GLY A 114 -31.91 -26.05 22.10
N CYS A 115 -32.06 -27.14 21.33
CA CYS A 115 -33.33 -27.49 20.70
C CYS A 115 -34.40 -27.77 21.76
N PRO A 116 -35.67 -27.39 21.53
CA PRO A 116 -36.78 -27.88 22.36
C PRO A 116 -36.83 -29.42 22.28
N GLU A 117 -37.18 -30.07 23.40
CA GLU A 117 -37.57 -31.48 23.39
C GLU A 117 -38.82 -31.72 22.52
#